data_AF-A0AB34GGA7-F1
#
_entry.id   AF-A0AB34GGA7-F1
#
_cell.length_a   1.000
_cell.length_b   1.000
_cell.length_c   1.000
_cell.angle_alpha   90.00
_cell.angle_beta   90.00
_cell.angle_gamma   90.00
#
_symmetry.space_group_name_H-M   'P 1'
#
loop_
_entity.id
_entity.type
_entity.pdbx_description
1 polymer ?
#
loop_
_entity_poly.entity_id
_entity_poly.type
_entity_poly.pdbx_seq_one_letter_code
_entity_poly.pdbx_strand_id
1 'polypeptide(L)'
;MASLLHTASQLRGRQSKPCLSSLLNTRCKQGQRYHPPFRKRRWRLVCEDDWKTPLTTSLFFVGVLLGSFVSGQLSDRFGRKTILFSTMAVQTGFSFLQFFSINWEMFTILFVIVGMGQISNYVVAFILVGYMLLPLFAYFIRDWRMLLLALTLPGVLCFPLWW
;
A
#
# COMPACT_ATOMS: atom_id res chain seq x y z
N MET A 1 -10.52 56.97 -34.27
CA MET A 1 -9.82 55.77 -34.78
C MET A 1 -8.68 55.26 -33.88
N ALA A 2 -8.38 55.87 -32.73
CA ALA A 2 -7.35 55.37 -31.80
C ALA A 2 -7.89 54.50 -30.64
N SER A 3 -9.21 54.47 -30.42
CA SER A 3 -9.83 53.77 -29.27
C SER A 3 -10.09 52.27 -29.50
N LEU A 4 -9.80 51.73 -30.69
CA LEU A 4 -10.01 50.31 -31.02
C LEU A 4 -8.75 49.43 -30.83
N LEU A 5 -7.57 50.02 -30.66
CA LEU A 5 -6.33 49.27 -30.48
C LEU A 5 -6.07 48.87 -29.01
N HIS A 6 -6.70 49.54 -28.04
CA HIS A 6 -6.57 49.17 -26.63
C HIS A 6 -7.40 47.92 -26.24
N THR A 7 -8.37 47.53 -27.06
CA THR A 7 -9.22 46.34 -26.86
C THR A 7 -8.69 45.06 -27.52
N ALA A 8 -7.57 45.14 -28.24
CA ALA A 8 -7.01 44.00 -28.98
C ALA A 8 -6.00 43.15 -28.18
N SER A 9 -5.58 43.60 -26.99
CA SER A 9 -4.65 42.86 -26.11
C SER A 9 -5.32 41.83 -25.20
N GLN A 10 -6.65 41.79 -25.13
CA GLN A 10 -7.40 40.85 -24.27
C GLN A 10 -7.85 39.55 -24.97
N LEU A 11 -7.56 39.37 -26.27
CA LEU A 11 -7.97 38.18 -27.04
C LEU A 11 -6.82 37.24 -27.43
N ARG A 12 -5.71 37.24 -26.68
CA ARG A 12 -4.62 36.26 -26.85
C ARG A 12 -4.69 35.15 -25.79
N GLY A 13 -5.83 34.45 -25.72
CA GLY A 13 -6.00 33.33 -24.78
C GLY A 13 -7.07 32.29 -25.12
N ARG A 14 -7.86 32.48 -26.19
CA ARG A 14 -8.86 31.50 -26.63
C ARG A 14 -8.52 30.94 -28.01
N GLN A 15 -7.64 29.95 -28.05
CA GLN A 15 -7.86 28.79 -28.93
C GLN A 15 -7.05 27.58 -28.43
N SER A 16 -7.82 26.61 -27.94
CA SER A 16 -7.69 25.17 -28.15
C SER A 16 -6.30 24.54 -28.16
N LYS A 17 -6.01 23.75 -27.10
CA LYS A 17 -5.38 22.44 -27.28
C LYS A 17 -6.21 21.39 -26.54
N PRO A 18 -6.72 20.35 -27.21
CA PRO A 18 -7.19 19.16 -26.50
C PRO A 18 -5.98 18.55 -25.79
N CYS A 19 -6.13 18.07 -24.55
CA CYS A 19 -5.17 17.14 -23.94
C CYS A 19 -5.27 15.79 -24.66
N LEU A 20 -4.78 15.79 -25.90
CA LEU A 20 -4.43 14.63 -26.68
C LEU A 20 -2.98 14.27 -26.31
N SER A 21 -2.79 13.54 -25.20
CA SER A 21 -1.67 12.61 -24.97
C SER A 21 -1.57 12.23 -23.48
N SER A 22 -2.22 11.14 -23.10
CA SER A 22 -1.60 9.96 -22.47
C SER A 22 -0.16 10.00 -21.85
N LEU A 23 0.31 11.07 -21.20
CA LEU A 23 1.58 11.03 -20.42
C LEU A 23 1.55 11.92 -19.17
N LEU A 24 1.57 11.27 -18.01
CA LEU A 24 1.52 11.83 -16.64
C LEU A 24 0.13 12.14 -16.09
N ASN A 25 -0.47 11.07 -15.56
CA ASN A 25 -0.77 10.99 -14.14
C ASN A 25 0.09 11.96 -13.30
N THR A 26 -0.34 13.21 -13.19
CA THR A 26 0.17 14.14 -12.19
C THR A 26 -1.02 14.73 -11.51
N ARG A 27 -1.30 14.14 -10.35
CA ARG A 27 -1.77 14.79 -9.12
C ARG A 27 -2.48 16.11 -9.38
N CYS A 28 -3.79 16.14 -9.12
CA CYS A 28 -4.57 17.34 -8.84
C CYS A 28 -3.70 18.41 -8.16
N LYS A 29 -3.11 19.32 -8.94
CA LYS A 29 -2.42 20.49 -8.43
C LYS A 29 -2.92 21.67 -9.25
N GLN A 30 -3.54 22.56 -8.47
CA GLN A 30 -3.84 23.95 -8.74
C GLN A 30 -5.12 24.25 -9.54
N GLY A 31 -6.22 24.32 -8.78
CA GLY A 31 -6.98 25.57 -8.74
C GLY A 31 -8.04 25.79 -9.82
N GLN A 32 -8.28 24.85 -10.75
CA GLN A 32 -9.37 25.02 -11.71
C GLN A 32 -10.68 24.40 -11.22
N ARG A 33 -11.67 25.26 -10.98
CA ARG A 33 -13.06 24.87 -10.69
C ARG A 33 -13.65 24.14 -11.91
N TYR A 34 -13.80 22.82 -11.83
CA TYR A 34 -14.71 22.10 -12.72
C TYR A 34 -16.16 22.50 -12.40
N HIS A 35 -16.80 23.22 -13.32
CA HIS A 35 -18.24 23.50 -13.31
C HIS A 35 -18.93 22.52 -14.26
N PRO A 36 -19.52 21.42 -13.77
CA PRO A 36 -20.48 20.68 -14.58
C PRO A 36 -21.76 21.53 -14.76
N PRO A 37 -22.39 21.55 -15.95
CA PRO A 37 -23.59 22.36 -16.21
C PRO A 37 -24.82 21.90 -15.43
N PHE A 38 -24.75 20.76 -14.73
CA PHE A 38 -25.86 20.23 -13.92
C PHE A 38 -25.44 19.91 -12.48
N ARG A 39 -26.16 20.54 -11.56
CA ARG A 39 -26.04 20.48 -10.11
C ARG A 39 -26.15 19.05 -9.54
N LYS A 40 -25.02 18.48 -9.12
CA LYS A 40 -24.93 17.61 -7.93
C LYS A 40 -23.78 18.09 -7.04
N ARG A 41 -24.10 18.88 -5.99
CA ARG A 41 -23.16 19.32 -4.94
C ARG A 41 -22.68 18.18 -4.01
N ARG A 42 -22.62 16.94 -4.49
CA ARG A 42 -22.32 15.75 -3.68
C ARG A 42 -20.90 15.20 -3.90
N TRP A 43 -20.12 15.81 -4.80
CA TRP A 43 -18.83 15.28 -5.25
C TRP A 43 -17.67 16.30 -5.14
N ARG A 44 -17.76 17.24 -4.19
CA ARG A 44 -16.67 18.18 -3.86
C ARG A 44 -16.01 17.90 -2.51
N LEU A 45 -16.01 16.64 -2.06
CA LEU A 45 -15.48 16.26 -0.75
C LEU A 45 -14.40 15.17 -0.82
N VAL A 46 -13.98 14.78 -2.03
CA VAL A 46 -12.94 13.76 -2.24
C VAL A 46 -11.59 14.43 -2.50
N CYS A 47 -11.54 15.51 -3.29
CA CYS A 47 -10.27 16.18 -3.62
C CYS A 47 -9.50 16.81 -2.47
N GLU A 48 -10.14 17.13 -1.34
CA GLU A 48 -9.45 17.68 -0.16
C GLU A 48 -8.85 16.57 0.72
N ASP A 49 -9.30 15.33 0.54
CA ASP A 49 -8.92 14.17 1.34
C ASP A 49 -8.14 13.11 0.54
N ASP A 50 -7.85 13.37 -0.74
CA ASP A 50 -7.06 12.51 -1.64
C ASP A 50 -5.65 12.21 -1.10
N TRP A 51 -5.13 13.05 -0.20
CA TRP A 51 -3.83 12.86 0.43
C TRP A 51 -3.84 11.76 1.50
N LYS A 52 -5.01 11.40 2.05
CA LYS A 52 -5.11 10.40 3.13
C LYS A 52 -4.70 9.01 2.66
N THR A 53 -5.17 8.57 1.50
CA THR A 53 -4.83 7.25 0.92
C THR A 53 -3.32 7.06 0.66
N PRO A 54 -2.61 7.94 -0.07
CA PRO A 54 -1.17 7.80 -0.30
C PRO A 54 -0.35 8.01 0.97
N LEU A 55 -0.84 8.80 1.93
CA LEU A 55 -0.21 8.89 3.24
C LEU A 55 -0.28 7.58 4.00
N THR A 56 -1.46 6.94 4.09
CA THR A 56 -1.60 5.66 4.79
C THR A 56 -0.68 4.59 4.19
N THR A 57 -0.58 4.52 2.87
CA THR A 57 0.36 3.62 2.19
C THR A 57 1.83 3.93 2.53
N SER A 58 2.21 5.21 2.56
CA SER A 58 3.58 5.60 2.91
C SER A 58 3.90 5.30 4.38
N LEU A 59 2.97 5.59 5.28
CA LEU A 59 3.06 5.31 6.73
C LEU A 59 3.13 3.81 7.01
N PHE A 60 2.44 2.98 6.22
CA PHE A 60 2.56 1.53 6.30
C PHE A 60 3.99 1.04 6.05
N PHE A 61 4.64 1.55 5.00
CA PHE A 61 6.04 1.22 4.72
C PHE A 61 6.99 1.70 5.83
N VAL A 62 6.74 2.88 6.40
CA VAL A 62 7.49 3.35 7.57
C VAL A 62 7.32 2.40 8.75
N GLY A 63 6.09 1.95 9.03
CA GLY A 63 5.82 0.94 10.06
C GLY A 63 6.58 -0.36 9.80
N VAL A 64 6.54 -0.86 8.57
CA VAL A 64 7.31 -2.04 8.15
C VAL A 64 8.82 -1.90 8.39
N LEU A 65 9.41 -0.76 8.05
CA LEU A 65 10.85 -0.51 8.23
C LEU A 65 11.22 -0.48 9.72
N LEU A 66 10.42 0.22 10.53
CA LEU A 66 10.60 0.26 11.97
C LEU A 66 10.40 -1.12 12.60
N GLY A 67 9.39 -1.86 12.16
CA GLY A 67 9.11 -3.23 12.60
C GLY A 67 10.27 -4.19 12.32
N SER A 68 10.94 -4.04 11.17
CA SER A 68 12.12 -4.84 10.80
C SER A 68 13.31 -4.54 11.72
N PHE A 69 13.55 -3.26 12.03
CA PHE A 69 14.61 -2.86 12.96
C PHE A 69 14.34 -3.36 14.39
N VAL A 70 13.11 -3.16 14.89
CA VAL A 70 12.70 -3.57 16.23
C VAL A 70 12.72 -5.09 16.38
N SER A 71 12.15 -5.83 15.43
CA SER A 71 12.13 -7.30 15.46
C SER A 71 13.53 -7.91 15.39
N GLY A 72 14.46 -7.31 14.64
CA GLY A 72 15.87 -7.73 14.60
C GLY A 72 16.53 -7.62 15.98
N GLN A 73 16.46 -6.44 16.59
CA GLN A 73 17.07 -6.20 17.90
C GLN A 73 16.40 -7.03 19.02
N LEU A 74 15.08 -7.20 18.97
CA LEU A 74 14.37 -8.06 19.92
C LEU A 74 14.74 -9.53 19.72
N SER A 75 14.85 -10.00 18.48
CA SER A 75 15.22 -11.38 18.15
C SER A 75 16.56 -11.78 18.78
N ASP A 76 17.51 -10.85 18.82
CA ASP A 76 18.83 -11.09 19.39
C ASP A 76 18.81 -11.22 20.92
N ARG A 77 17.80 -10.67 21.61
CA ARG A 77 17.71 -10.69 23.09
C ARG A 77 16.69 -11.65 23.67
N PHE A 78 15.55 -11.84 23.04
CA PHE A 78 14.38 -12.51 23.65
C PHE A 78 14.21 -13.98 23.25
N GLY A 79 15.13 -14.52 22.45
CA GLY A 79 15.09 -15.92 22.02
C GLY A 79 14.06 -16.17 20.92
N ARG A 80 14.37 -17.13 20.04
CA ARG A 80 13.69 -17.34 18.74
C ARG A 80 12.21 -17.71 18.84
N LYS A 81 11.73 -18.30 19.95
CA LYS A 81 10.32 -18.67 20.13
C LYS A 81 9.46 -17.55 20.71
N THR A 82 10.00 -16.74 21.62
CA THR A 82 9.25 -15.68 22.32
C THR A 82 8.85 -14.56 21.38
N ILE A 83 9.72 -14.19 20.44
CA ILE A 83 9.44 -13.17 19.42
C ILE A 83 8.20 -13.55 18.59
N LEU A 84 8.06 -14.82 18.22
CA LEU A 84 6.96 -15.28 17.36
C LEU A 84 5.61 -15.17 18.07
N PHE A 85 5.53 -15.64 19.32
CA PHE A 85 4.29 -15.53 20.10
C PHE A 85 3.96 -14.08 20.48
N SER A 86 4.97 -13.29 20.85
CA SER A 86 4.78 -11.89 21.22
C SER A 86 4.27 -11.06 20.04
N THR A 87 4.87 -11.20 18.84
CA THR A 87 4.45 -10.45 17.65
C THR A 87 3.05 -10.82 17.18
N MET A 88 2.66 -12.10 17.23
CA MET A 88 1.28 -12.53 16.93
C MET A 88 0.26 -11.97 17.92
N ALA A 89 0.57 -11.98 19.22
CA ALA A 89 -0.32 -11.45 20.25
C ALA A 89 -0.52 -9.94 20.11
N VAL A 90 0.58 -9.20 19.91
CA VAL A 90 0.58 -7.77 19.64
C VAL A 90 -0.27 -7.46 18.40
N GLN A 91 0.00 -8.13 17.27
CA GLN A 91 -0.74 -7.93 16.03
C GLN A 91 -2.24 -8.12 16.18
N THR A 92 -2.66 -9.19 16.87
CA THR A 92 -4.08 -9.53 17.05
C THR A 92 -4.77 -8.50 17.95
N GLY A 93 -4.14 -8.09 19.04
CA GLY A 93 -4.67 -7.07 19.95
C GLY A 93 -4.87 -5.72 19.25
N PHE A 94 -3.85 -5.25 18.52
CA PHE A 94 -3.93 -3.99 17.79
C PHE A 94 -4.92 -4.03 16.62
N SER A 95 -5.08 -5.17 15.95
CA SER A 95 -6.08 -5.34 14.88
C SER A 95 -7.51 -5.28 15.43
N PHE A 96 -7.75 -5.85 16.61
CA PHE A 96 -9.05 -5.76 17.28
C PHE A 96 -9.37 -4.32 17.71
N LEU A 97 -8.39 -3.59 18.24
CA LEU A 97 -8.52 -2.17 18.57
C LEU A 97 -8.83 -1.30 17.34
N GLN A 98 -8.29 -1.68 16.18
CA GLN A 98 -8.52 -0.98 14.92
C GLN A 98 -9.98 -1.06 14.46
N PHE A 99 -10.69 -2.14 14.77
CA PHE A 99 -12.11 -2.29 14.46
C PHE A 99 -12.97 -1.23 15.16
N PHE A 100 -12.61 -0.83 16.38
CA PHE A 100 -13.33 0.18 17.15
C PHE A 100 -12.89 1.62 16.84
N SER A 101 -12.00 1.84 15.86
CA SER A 101 -11.47 3.18 15.62
C SER A 101 -12.53 4.08 14.96
N ILE A 102 -13.02 5.07 15.70
CA ILE A 102 -13.98 6.07 15.20
C ILE A 102 -13.30 7.30 14.58
N ASN A 103 -12.03 7.54 14.95
CA ASN A 103 -11.24 8.69 14.51
C ASN A 103 -10.14 8.27 13.52
N TRP A 104 -9.90 9.10 12.51
CA TRP A 104 -8.91 8.83 11.47
C TRP A 104 -7.46 8.82 11.99
N GLU A 105 -7.16 9.61 13.03
CA GLU A 105 -5.85 9.62 13.70
C GLU A 105 -5.58 8.29 14.41
N MET A 106 -6.57 7.80 15.15
CA MET A 106 -6.50 6.50 15.85
C MET A 106 -6.32 5.37 14.83
N PHE A 107 -7.08 5.40 13.74
CA PHE A 107 -6.95 4.45 12.65
C PHE A 107 -5.51 4.42 12.11
N THR A 108 -4.92 5.59 11.85
CA THR A 108 -3.60 5.72 11.24
C THR A 108 -2.49 5.19 12.14
N ILE A 109 -2.51 5.54 13.43
CA ILE A 109 -1.50 5.06 14.40
C ILE A 109 -1.59 3.54 14.55
N LEU A 110 -2.81 3.00 14.71
CA LEU A 110 -3.03 1.56 14.79
C LEU A 110 -2.56 0.85 13.51
N PHE A 111 -2.77 1.46 12.34
CA PHE A 111 -2.36 0.89 11.05
C PHE A 111 -0.85 0.81 10.90
N VAL A 112 -0.10 1.80 11.41
CA VAL A 112 1.37 1.74 11.46
C VAL A 112 1.82 0.62 12.38
N ILE A 113 1.21 0.48 13.56
CA ILE A 113 1.57 -0.56 14.54
C ILE A 113 1.31 -1.96 13.99
N VAL A 114 0.15 -2.19 13.38
CA VAL A 114 -0.19 -3.45 12.70
C VAL A 114 0.77 -3.68 11.52
N GLY A 115 1.13 -2.63 10.77
CA GLY A 115 2.11 -2.70 9.68
C GLY A 115 3.49 -3.21 10.11
N MET A 116 3.94 -2.92 11.34
CA MET A 116 5.21 -3.40 11.88
C MET A 116 5.31 -4.93 11.97
N GLY A 117 4.19 -5.62 12.18
CA GLY A 117 4.13 -7.08 12.39
C GLY A 117 3.80 -7.91 11.14
N GLN A 118 3.27 -7.27 10.09
CA GLN A 118 2.73 -7.96 8.91
C GLN A 118 3.76 -8.87 8.24
N ILE A 119 4.97 -8.37 8.01
CA ILE A 119 6.05 -9.14 7.36
C ILE A 119 6.44 -10.36 8.18
N SER A 120 6.53 -10.20 9.50
CA SER A 120 6.84 -11.31 10.41
C SER A 120 5.80 -12.43 10.28
N ASN A 121 4.51 -12.08 10.19
CA ASN A 121 3.45 -13.08 10.05
C ASN A 121 3.49 -13.77 8.68
N TYR A 122 3.74 -13.03 7.59
CA TYR A 122 3.93 -13.61 6.26
C TYR A 122 5.09 -14.61 6.22
N VAL A 123 6.23 -14.29 6.83
CA VAL A 123 7.40 -15.18 6.89
C VAL A 123 7.08 -16.44 7.69
N VAL A 124 6.39 -16.32 8.83
CA VAL A 124 5.99 -17.47 9.65
C VAL A 124 5.03 -18.38 8.89
N ALA A 125 4.03 -17.81 8.21
CA ALA A 125 3.08 -18.58 7.41
C ALA A 125 3.80 -19.36 6.30
N PHE A 126 4.73 -18.72 5.59
CA PHE A 126 5.52 -19.38 4.53
C PHE A 126 6.35 -20.55 5.08
N ILE A 127 7.03 -20.34 6.20
CA ILE A 127 7.83 -21.37 6.87
C ILE A 127 6.96 -22.55 7.32
N LEU A 128 5.80 -22.28 7.94
CA LEU A 128 4.92 -23.30 8.49
C LEU A 128 4.26 -24.14 7.38
N VAL A 129 3.84 -23.49 6.30
CA VAL A 129 3.38 -24.16 5.07
C VAL A 129 4.48 -25.02 4.47
N GLY A 130 5.70 -24.49 4.37
CA GLY A 130 6.87 -25.26 3.94
C GLY A 130 7.10 -26.51 4.77
N TYR A 131 7.07 -26.41 6.11
CA TYR A 131 7.24 -27.55 7.02
C TYR A 131 6.15 -28.61 6.89
N MET A 132 4.90 -28.25 6.57
CA MET A 132 3.83 -29.23 6.33
C MET A 132 3.91 -29.88 4.95
N LEU A 133 4.36 -29.12 3.94
CA LEU A 133 4.56 -29.62 2.58
C LEU A 133 5.78 -30.53 2.47
N LEU A 134 6.88 -30.23 3.16
CA LEU A 134 8.13 -30.98 3.13
C LEU A 134 7.96 -32.50 3.35
N PRO A 135 7.30 -33.01 4.41
CA PRO A 135 7.10 -34.44 4.61
C PRO A 135 6.11 -35.04 3.61
N LEU A 136 5.11 -34.28 3.16
CA LEU A 136 4.15 -34.72 2.14
C LEU A 136 4.86 -34.96 0.80
N PHE A 137 5.73 -34.03 0.40
CA PHE A 137 6.53 -34.12 -0.81
C PHE A 137 7.65 -35.16 -0.69
N ALA A 138 8.30 -35.29 0.47
CA ALA A 138 9.32 -36.32 0.71
C ALA A 138 8.73 -37.74 0.70
N TYR A 139 7.46 -37.91 1.09
CA TYR A 139 6.75 -39.17 0.98
C TYR A 139 6.44 -39.53 -0.49
N PHE A 140 6.04 -38.55 -1.29
CA PHE A 140 5.67 -38.78 -2.69
C PHE A 140 6.87 -38.86 -3.63
N ILE A 141 7.95 -38.13 -3.34
CA ILE A 141 9.09 -37.92 -4.25
C ILE A 141 10.42 -38.04 -3.50
N ARG A 142 11.23 -39.01 -3.93
CA ARG A 142 12.57 -39.27 -3.40
C ARG A 142 13.70 -38.53 -4.16
N ASP A 143 13.34 -37.72 -5.14
CA ASP A 143 14.27 -36.98 -6.00
C ASP A 143 14.52 -35.54 -5.48
N TRP A 144 15.79 -35.20 -5.27
CA TRP A 144 16.23 -33.89 -4.77
C TRP A 144 15.84 -32.71 -5.67
N ARG A 145 15.61 -32.95 -6.97
CA ARG A 145 15.20 -31.93 -7.96
C ARG A 145 13.78 -31.39 -7.74
N MET A 146 12.84 -32.23 -7.29
CA MET A 146 11.47 -31.78 -7.07
C MET A 146 11.32 -30.96 -5.79
N LEU A 147 12.24 -31.16 -4.83
CA LEU A 147 12.37 -30.34 -3.63
C LEU A 147 12.75 -28.89 -3.99
N LEU A 148 13.60 -28.71 -5.01
CA LEU A 148 13.94 -27.41 -5.57
C LEU A 148 12.72 -26.75 -6.25
N LEU A 149 11.96 -27.53 -7.04
CA LEU A 149 10.75 -27.03 -7.71
C LEU A 149 9.69 -26.57 -6.71
N ALA A 150 9.45 -27.31 -5.63
CA ALA A 150 8.51 -26.94 -4.58
C ALA A 150 8.85 -25.60 -3.90
N LEU A 151 10.14 -25.32 -3.69
CA LEU A 151 10.63 -24.06 -3.12
C LEU A 151 10.50 -22.87 -4.08
N THR A 152 10.63 -23.11 -5.38
CA THR A 152 10.50 -22.06 -6.42
C THR A 152 9.07 -21.85 -6.91
N LEU A 153 8.20 -22.84 -6.75
CA LEU A 153 6.80 -22.84 -7.21
C LEU A 153 6.00 -21.61 -6.76
N PRO A 154 6.07 -21.16 -5.50
CA PRO A 154 5.37 -19.95 -5.07
C PRO A 154 5.85 -18.68 -5.80
N GLY A 155 7.13 -18.59 -6.15
CA GLY A 155 7.69 -17.45 -6.88
C GLY A 155 7.43 -17.52 -8.39
N VAL A 156 7.51 -18.72 -8.97
CA VAL A 156 7.32 -18.95 -10.41
C VAL A 156 5.85 -18.83 -10.82
N LEU A 157 4.90 -19.25 -9.98
CA LEU A 157 3.46 -19.05 -10.27
C LEU A 157 3.03 -17.58 -10.26
N CYS A 158 3.79 -16.71 -9.58
CA CYS A 158 3.49 -15.27 -9.52
C CYS A 158 4.02 -14.50 -10.75
N PHE A 159 4.98 -15.03 -11.51
CA PHE A 159 5.52 -14.37 -12.72
C PHE A 159 4.48 -14.21 -13.85
N PRO A 160 3.67 -15.23 -14.18
CA PRO A 160 2.63 -15.13 -15.20
C PRO A 160 1.40 -14.31 -14.79
N LEU A 161 1.17 -14.12 -13.48
CA LEU A 161 0.06 -13.34 -12.94
C LEU A 161 0.34 -11.83 -12.92
N TRP A 162 1.55 -11.42 -13.32
CA TRP A 162 2.00 -10.03 -13.28
C TRP A 162 1.99 -9.33 -14.65
N TRP A 163 1.64 -10.06 -15.72
CA TRP A 163 1.32 -9.52 -17.04
C TRP A 163 -0.18 -9.61 -17.30
#